data_AF-A0A536ST39-F1
#
_entry.id   AF-A0A536ST39-F1
#
_cell.length_a   1.000
_cell.length_b   1.000
_cell.length_c   1.000
_cell.angle_alpha   90.00
_cell.angle_beta   90.00
_cell.angle_gamma   90.00
#
_symmetry.space_group_name_H-M   'P 1'
#
loop_
_entity.id
_entity.type
_entity.pdbx_description
1 polymer ?
#
loop_
_entity_poly.entity_id
_entity_poly.type
_entity_poly.pdbx_seq_one_letter_code
_entity_poly.pdbx_strand_id
1 'polypeptide(L)'
;CEFDLPSYHFWLHRESVRRGADLSAWFAPLLPIRDASSIVLKLLREGGKPVKHVARQGAFSQMLGGKMSQMVRIRLPLDSQFLPEISANRYALNVRFSTFGAEPRPRSSEADVEFELTFCNL
;
A
#
# COMPACT_ATOMS: atom_id res chain seq x y z
N CYS A 1 9.74 -7.23 30.36
CA CYS A 1 10.38 -8.55 30.47
C CYS A 1 11.85 -8.45 30.07
N GLU A 2 12.73 -8.24 31.04
CA GLU A 2 14.19 -8.22 30.81
C GLU A 2 14.82 -9.61 31.06
N PHE A 3 14.15 -10.44 31.87
CA PHE A 3 14.61 -11.78 32.24
C PHE A 3 14.47 -12.82 31.11
N ASP A 4 13.50 -12.64 30.21
CA ASP A 4 13.28 -13.56 29.07
C ASP A 4 14.32 -13.36 27.96
N LEU A 5 14.91 -12.15 27.87
CA LEU A 5 15.84 -11.77 26.79
C LEU A 5 17.04 -10.97 27.34
N PRO A 6 17.84 -11.56 28.24
CA PRO A 6 18.94 -10.85 28.90
C PRO A 6 20.01 -10.36 27.90
N SER A 7 20.26 -11.12 26.82
CA SER A 7 21.20 -10.71 25.76
C SER A 7 20.72 -9.50 24.96
N TYR A 8 19.42 -9.40 24.70
CA TYR A 8 18.84 -8.24 24.03
C TYR A 8 18.85 -7.01 24.94
N HIS A 9 18.50 -7.19 26.21
CA HIS A 9 18.58 -6.12 27.20
C HIS A 9 20.02 -5.59 27.33
N PHE A 10 21.02 -6.48 27.41
CA PHE A 10 22.43 -6.09 27.37
C PHE A 10 22.79 -5.32 26.09
N TRP A 11 22.36 -5.81 24.93
CA TRP A 11 22.60 -5.14 23.64
C TRP A 11 21.99 -3.74 23.59
N LEU A 12 20.79 -3.55 24.14
CA LEU A 12 20.13 -2.25 24.23
C LEU A 12 20.93 -1.24 25.06
N HIS A 13 21.71 -1.67 26.05
CA HIS A 13 22.54 -0.80 26.88
C HIS A 13 23.90 -0.45 26.27
N ARG A 14 24.19 -0.94 25.06
CA ARG A 14 25.40 -0.57 24.31
C ARG A 14 25.25 0.84 23.73
N GLU A 15 26.38 1.50 23.48
CA GLU A 15 26.44 2.79 22.81
C GLU A 15 25.66 2.79 21.49
N SER A 16 25.01 3.91 21.16
CA SER A 16 24.20 4.06 19.95
C SER A 16 24.95 3.71 18.67
N VAL A 17 26.23 4.08 18.58
CA VAL A 17 27.11 3.79 17.44
C VAL A 17 27.28 2.28 17.24
N ARG A 18 27.47 1.52 18.33
CA ARG A 18 27.62 0.06 18.26
C ARG A 18 26.32 -0.62 17.83
N ARG A 19 25.19 -0.21 18.40
CA ARG A 19 23.87 -0.73 17.99
C ARG A 19 23.57 -0.42 16.52
N GLY A 20 23.94 0.78 16.05
CA GLY A 20 23.78 1.17 14.64
C GLY A 20 24.65 0.34 13.70
N ALA A 21 25.89 0.03 14.08
CA ALA A 21 26.77 -0.85 13.31
C ALA A 21 26.23 -2.28 13.23
N ASP A 22 25.76 -2.83 14.35
CA ASP A 22 25.15 -4.16 14.41
C ASP A 22 23.91 -4.24 13.51
N LEU A 23 22.98 -3.28 13.63
CA LEU A 23 21.79 -3.21 12.78
C LEU A 23 22.17 -3.12 11.30
N SER A 24 23.14 -2.28 10.95
CA SER A 24 23.60 -2.12 9.57
C SER A 24 24.16 -3.44 9.02
N ALA A 25 24.96 -4.15 9.81
CA ALA A 25 25.50 -5.45 9.44
C ALA A 25 24.39 -6.50 9.28
N TRP A 26 23.38 -6.50 10.15
CA TRP A 26 22.23 -7.42 10.05
C TRP A 26 21.34 -7.11 8.84
N PHE A 27 21.20 -5.84 8.44
CA PHE A 27 20.45 -5.44 7.25
C PHE A 27 21.24 -5.61 5.95
N ALA A 28 22.58 -5.60 5.99
CA ALA A 28 23.41 -5.63 4.79
C ALA A 28 23.08 -6.77 3.81
N PRO A 29 22.82 -8.02 4.25
CA PRO A 29 22.43 -9.11 3.35
C PRO A 29 21.09 -8.90 2.63
N LEU A 30 20.22 -8.02 3.14
CA LEU A 30 18.91 -7.71 2.56
C LEU A 30 18.95 -6.55 1.55
N LEU A 31 20.08 -5.85 1.43
CA LEU A 31 20.22 -4.73 0.50
C LEU A 31 20.03 -5.14 -0.97
N PRO A 32 20.60 -6.27 -1.46
CA PRO A 32 20.41 -6.66 -2.87
C PRO A 32 18.94 -6.91 -3.23
N ILE A 33 18.17 -7.57 -2.35
CA ILE A 33 16.74 -7.82 -2.59
C ILE A 33 15.92 -6.54 -2.50
N ARG A 34 16.26 -5.62 -1.59
CA ARG A 34 15.65 -4.28 -1.51
C ARG A 34 15.87 -3.51 -2.81
N ASP A 35 17.09 -3.52 -3.33
CA ASP A 35 17.46 -2.75 -4.52
C ASP A 35 16.80 -3.32 -5.77
N ALA A 36 16.85 -4.64 -5.95
CA ALA A 36 16.14 -5.33 -7.03
C ALA A 36 14.63 -5.07 -6.97
N SER A 37 14.03 -5.19 -5.78
CA SER A 37 12.60 -4.93 -5.58
C SER A 37 12.24 -3.47 -5.88
N SER A 38 13.10 -2.52 -5.52
CA SER A 38 12.91 -1.09 -5.81
C SER A 38 12.89 -0.81 -7.32
N ILE A 39 13.79 -1.44 -8.08
CA ILE A 39 13.83 -1.33 -9.54
C ILE A 39 12.56 -1.94 -10.16
N VAL A 40 12.21 -3.17 -9.80
CA VAL A 40 11.03 -3.86 -10.34
C VAL A 40 9.75 -3.09 -10.03
N LEU A 41 9.57 -2.63 -8.79
CA LEU A 41 8.41 -1.84 -8.41
C LEU A 41 8.37 -0.46 -9.07
N LYS A 42 9.53 0.15 -9.40
CA LYS A 42 9.58 1.39 -10.17
C LYS A 42 9.06 1.17 -11.59
N LEU A 43 9.63 0.19 -12.31
CA LEU A 43 9.23 -0.15 -13.67
C LEU A 43 7.75 -0.52 -13.75
N LEU A 44 7.28 -1.37 -12.82
CA LEU A 44 5.87 -1.76 -12.74
C LEU A 44 4.94 -0.54 -12.58
N ARG A 45 5.29 0.42 -11.72
CA ARG A 45 4.48 1.63 -11.47
C ARG A 45 4.49 2.62 -12.63
N GLU A 46 5.54 2.60 -13.46
CA GLU A 46 5.68 3.43 -14.67
C GLU A 46 4.95 2.83 -15.89
N GLY A 47 4.72 1.50 -15.91
CA GLY A 47 4.03 0.81 -17.00
C GLY A 47 2.53 1.09 -17.14
N GLY A 48 1.93 1.84 -16.22
CA GLY A 48 0.50 2.16 -16.21
C GLY A 48 0.18 3.62 -16.50
N LYS A 49 -0.91 3.89 -17.22
CA LYS A 49 -1.44 5.25 -17.41
C LYS A 49 -2.63 5.51 -16.49
N PRO A 50 -2.66 6.65 -15.75
CA PRO A 50 -3.81 7.00 -14.93
C PRO A 50 -5.01 7.35 -15.81
N VAL A 51 -6.18 6.85 -15.41
CA VAL A 51 -7.47 7.16 -16.03
C VAL A 51 -8.39 7.70 -14.93
N LYS A 52 -9.07 8.82 -15.20
CA LYS A 52 -10.03 9.42 -14.27
C LYS A 52 -11.35 8.65 -14.29
N HIS A 53 -11.87 8.36 -13.11
CA HIS A 53 -13.15 7.71 -12.91
C HIS A 53 -13.94 8.42 -11.80
N VAL A 54 -15.25 8.15 -11.80
CA VAL A 54 -16.16 8.58 -10.73
C VAL A 54 -16.79 7.32 -10.13
N ALA A 55 -16.61 7.11 -8.84
CA ALA A 55 -17.35 6.12 -8.08
C ALA A 55 -18.68 6.73 -7.67
N ARG A 56 -19.77 6.23 -8.22
CA ARG A 56 -21.12 6.74 -7.93
C ARG A 56 -21.57 6.20 -6.58
N GLN A 57 -22.07 7.08 -5.70
CA GLN A 57 -22.47 6.71 -4.34
C GLN A 57 -21.40 5.86 -3.63
N GLY A 58 -20.15 6.31 -3.72
CA GLY A 58 -19.00 5.64 -3.12
C GLY A 58 -18.66 4.25 -3.69
N ALA A 59 -19.26 3.81 -4.80
CA ALA A 59 -18.98 2.50 -5.38
C ALA A 59 -18.53 2.59 -6.85
N PHE A 60 -17.55 1.77 -7.20
CA PHE A 60 -17.07 1.60 -8.58
C PHE A 60 -16.80 0.12 -8.86
N SER A 61 -17.24 -0.35 -10.03
CA SER A 61 -16.94 -1.69 -10.51
C SER A 61 -16.54 -1.66 -11.98
N GLN A 62 -15.49 -2.40 -12.32
CA GLN A 62 -14.99 -2.51 -13.69
C GLN A 62 -14.67 -3.97 -14.02
N MET A 63 -15.21 -4.44 -15.15
CA MET A 63 -14.85 -5.73 -15.72
C MET A 63 -13.45 -5.65 -16.34
N LEU A 64 -12.57 -6.56 -15.94
CA LEU A 64 -11.19 -6.69 -16.43
C LEU A 64 -11.07 -7.58 -17.66
N GLY A 65 -12.12 -8.34 -18.01
CA GLY A 65 -12.17 -9.16 -19.22
C GLY A 65 -11.07 -10.23 -19.29
N GLY A 66 -10.58 -10.72 -18.14
CA GLY A 66 -9.48 -11.67 -18.07
C GLY A 66 -8.08 -11.07 -18.27
N LYS A 67 -7.96 -9.75 -18.46
CA LYS A 67 -6.66 -9.08 -18.44
C LYS A 67 -6.10 -9.12 -17.03
N MET A 68 -4.92 -9.71 -16.89
CA MET A 68 -4.18 -9.74 -15.63
C MET A 68 -3.45 -8.41 -15.45
N SER A 69 -3.61 -7.81 -14.27
CA SER A 69 -2.82 -6.66 -13.83
C SER A 69 -1.99 -7.07 -12.63
N GLN A 70 -0.68 -6.82 -12.64
CA GLN A 70 0.20 -7.14 -11.52
C GLN A 70 0.00 -6.17 -10.33
N MET A 71 -0.40 -4.93 -10.61
CA MET A 71 -0.70 -3.93 -9.59
C MET A 71 -1.85 -3.03 -10.05
N VAL A 72 -2.67 -2.59 -9.07
CA VAL A 72 -3.69 -1.55 -9.25
C VAL A 72 -3.34 -0.39 -8.32
N ARG A 73 -3.43 0.84 -8.82
CA ARG A 73 -3.20 2.05 -8.03
C ARG A 73 -4.43 2.95 -8.10
N ILE A 74 -4.83 3.43 -6.93
CA ILE A 74 -5.86 4.45 -6.77
C ILE A 74 -5.18 5.72 -6.27
N ARG A 75 -5.47 6.86 -6.89
CA ARG A 75 -5.10 8.17 -6.38
C ARG A 75 -6.33 8.98 -6.05
N LEU A 76 -6.29 9.62 -4.89
CA LEU A 76 -7.24 10.60 -4.41
C LEU A 76 -6.51 11.91 -4.12
N PRO A 77 -7.21 13.06 -4.14
CA PRO A 77 -6.70 14.31 -3.58
C PRO A 77 -6.23 14.11 -2.13
N LEU A 78 -5.18 14.83 -1.72
CA LEU A 78 -4.57 14.69 -0.38
C LEU A 78 -5.54 15.10 0.74
N ASP A 79 -6.44 16.03 0.45
CA ASP A 79 -7.50 16.56 1.30
C ASP A 79 -8.79 15.73 1.24
N SER A 80 -8.79 14.60 0.53
CA SER A 80 -9.93 13.69 0.47
C SER A 80 -10.19 13.03 1.82
N GLN A 81 -11.46 13.03 2.24
CA GLN A 81 -11.94 12.28 3.42
C GLN A 81 -12.25 10.81 3.13
N PHE A 82 -12.06 10.36 1.88
CA PHE A 82 -12.45 9.03 1.42
C PHE A 82 -11.31 8.02 1.57
N LEU A 83 -11.65 6.83 2.05
CA LEU A 83 -10.79 5.66 2.13
C LEU A 83 -11.21 4.66 1.05
N PRO A 84 -10.31 4.26 0.15
CA PRO A 84 -10.60 3.23 -0.83
C PRO A 84 -10.42 1.83 -0.22
N GLU A 85 -11.47 1.04 -0.19
CA GLU A 85 -11.43 -0.41 0.00
C GLU A 85 -11.51 -1.11 -1.37
N ILE A 86 -10.50 -1.91 -1.69
CA ILE A 86 -10.36 -2.53 -3.02
C ILE A 86 -10.51 -4.04 -2.89
N SER A 87 -11.35 -4.61 -3.75
CA SER A 87 -11.40 -6.06 -3.98
C SER A 87 -11.29 -6.34 -5.47
N ALA A 88 -10.48 -7.34 -5.83
CA ALA A 88 -10.26 -7.67 -7.23
C ALA A 88 -10.15 -9.18 -7.41
N ASN A 89 -10.65 -9.65 -8.55
CA ASN A 89 -10.42 -11.00 -9.05
C ASN A 89 -10.07 -10.93 -10.54
N ARG A 90 -9.84 -12.07 -11.20
CA ARG A 90 -9.47 -12.11 -12.63
C ARG A 90 -10.53 -11.50 -13.58
N TYR A 91 -11.75 -11.31 -13.10
CA TYR A 91 -12.87 -10.82 -13.89
C TYR A 91 -13.24 -9.37 -13.58
N ALA A 92 -13.17 -8.95 -12.32
CA ALA A 92 -13.71 -7.68 -11.87
C ALA A 92 -12.79 -7.01 -10.84
N LEU A 93 -12.72 -5.69 -10.93
CA LEU A 93 -12.23 -4.80 -9.89
C LEU A 93 -13.44 -4.10 -9.26
N ASN A 94 -13.54 -4.14 -7.94
CA ASN A 94 -14.52 -3.38 -7.17
C ASN A 94 -13.79 -2.47 -6.19
N VAL A 95 -14.22 -1.21 -6.15
CA VAL A 95 -13.71 -0.19 -5.24
C VAL A 95 -14.91 0.36 -4.46
N ARG A 96 -14.80 0.38 -3.15
CA ARG A 96 -15.78 1.00 -2.25
C ARG A 96 -15.08 2.08 -1.44
N PHE A 97 -15.61 3.29 -1.50
CA PHE A 97 -15.12 4.43 -0.74
C PHE A 97 -15.92 4.56 0.55
N SER A 98 -15.22 4.63 1.68
CA SER A 98 -15.79 4.87 3.00
C SER A 98 -15.22 6.16 3.59
N THR A 99 -15.89 6.74 4.57
CA THR A 99 -15.38 7.90 5.33
C THR A 99 -15.11 7.49 6.77
N PHE A 100 -14.03 7.99 7.37
CA PHE A 100 -13.86 7.89 8.83
C PHE A 100 -14.86 8.82 9.51
N GLY A 101 -15.80 8.25 10.27
CA GLY A 101 -16.73 8.98 11.13
C GLY A 101 -16.44 8.72 12.61
N ALA A 102 -17.30 9.22 13.49
CA ALA A 102 -17.20 9.01 14.94
C ALA A 102 -17.47 7.55 15.36
N GLU A 103 -18.02 6.72 14.48
CA GLU A 103 -18.28 5.32 14.77
C GLU A 103 -17.13 4.39 14.34
N PRO A 104 -16.90 3.29 15.07
CA PRO A 104 -15.78 2.37 14.84
C PRO A 104 -15.85 1.62 13.51
N ARG A 105 -16.99 1.65 12.80
CA ARG A 105 -17.16 0.98 11.51
C ARG A 105 -17.22 1.99 10.36
N PRO A 106 -16.33 1.88 9.35
CA PRO A 106 -16.36 2.76 8.19
C PRO A 106 -17.72 2.68 7.47
N ARG A 107 -18.42 3.80 7.36
CA ARG A 107 -19.67 3.90 6.59
C ARG A 107 -19.33 4.11 5.12
N SER A 108 -20.05 3.42 4.24
CA SER A 108 -19.92 3.66 2.80
C SER A 108 -20.28 5.11 2.50
N SER A 109 -19.48 5.78 1.68
CA SER A 109 -19.81 7.12 1.20
C SER A 109 -21.07 7.05 0.35
N GLU A 110 -21.99 8.00 0.55
CA GLU A 110 -23.15 8.22 -0.33
C GLU A 110 -22.84 9.27 -1.41
N ALA A 111 -21.71 9.96 -1.30
CA ALA A 111 -21.26 10.94 -2.29
C ALA A 111 -20.54 10.28 -3.47
N ASP A 112 -20.62 10.93 -4.62
CA ASP A 112 -19.79 10.60 -5.78
C ASP A 112 -18.33 10.95 -5.49
N VAL A 113 -17.42 10.03 -5.78
CA VAL A 113 -15.99 10.19 -5.51
C VAL A 113 -15.20 10.17 -6.81
N GLU A 114 -14.54 11.29 -7.13
CA GLU A 114 -13.60 11.36 -8.24
C GLU A 114 -12.23 10.78 -7.82
N PHE A 115 -11.67 9.92 -8.66
CA PHE A 115 -10.37 9.29 -8.40
C PHE A 115 -9.64 8.95 -9.70
N GLU A 116 -8.33 8.70 -9.61
CA GLU A 116 -7.57 8.11 -10.71
C GLU A 116 -7.31 6.63 -10.46
N LEU A 117 -7.58 5.81 -11.48
CA LEU A 117 -7.27 4.40 -11.51
C LEU A 117 -6.11 4.14 -12.46
N THR A 118 -5.13 3.35 -12.05
CA THR A 118 -4.03 2.91 -12.91
C THR A 118 -3.85 1.40 -12.80
N PHE A 119 -3.90 0.70 -13.93
CA PHE A 119 -3.47 -0.69 -14.05
C PHE A 119 -1.99 -0.72 -14.43
N CYS A 120 -1.19 -1.41 -13.63
CA CYS A 120 0.27 -1.47 -13.74
C CYS A 120 0.70 -2.89 -14.12
N ASN A 121 1.51 -3.00 -15.17
CA ASN A 121 2.11 -4.22 -15.69
C ASN A 121 3.57 -3.96 -16.07
N LEU A 122 4.41 -4.99 -15.92
CA LEU A 122 5.78 -5.02 -16.46
C LEU A 122 5.77 -5.32 -17.96
#